data_AF-A0A926SE57-F1
#
_entry.id   AF-A0A926SE57-F1
#
_cell.length_a   1.000
_cell.length_b   1.000
_cell.length_c   1.000
_cell.angle_alpha   90.00
_cell.angle_beta   90.00
_cell.angle_gamma   90.00
#
_symmetry.space_group_name_H-M   'P 1'
#
loop_
_entity.id
_entity.type
_entity.pdbx_description
1 polymer ?
#
loop_
_entity_poly.entity_id
_entity_poly.type
_entity_poly.pdbx_seq_one_letter_code
_entity_poly.pdbx_strand_id
1 'polypeptide(L)'
;MDSYFPSQSVWEITLDSETLPENSTVFVMTNLQGNIKKSLGNCYGLRTWIEYAFRQDKQELGWTDYRFTDFQNIEKWWEIIFSVYLMISLNSPAFLSLDQSYTTETEIQHPTVNFSHHQQWNPQRG
;
A
#
# COMPACT_ATOMS: atom_id res chain seq x y z
N MET A 1 27.30 -17.59 19.64
CA MET A 1 26.78 -17.13 18.33
C MET A 1 25.30 -17.39 18.36
N ASP A 2 24.54 -16.50 19.00
CA ASP A 2 23.09 -16.64 19.09
C ASP A 2 22.48 -15.88 17.91
N SER A 3 22.04 -16.65 16.92
CA SER A 3 21.30 -16.13 15.78
C SER A 3 19.97 -15.54 16.27
N TYR A 4 19.88 -14.21 16.22
CA TYR A 4 18.71 -13.41 16.56
C TYR A 4 17.59 -13.65 15.53
N PHE A 5 16.92 -14.81 15.59
CA PHE A 5 15.65 -14.99 14.90
C PHE A 5 14.59 -14.26 15.71
N PRO A 6 13.94 -13.20 15.18
CA PRO A 6 12.85 -12.56 15.90
C PRO A 6 11.78 -13.62 16.19
N SER A 7 11.26 -13.63 17.42
CA SER A 7 10.23 -14.58 17.85
C SER A 7 8.98 -14.43 16.98
N GLN A 8 8.82 -15.34 16.02
CA GLN A 8 7.64 -15.40 15.14
C GLN A 8 6.51 -16.11 15.88
N SER A 9 5.32 -15.52 15.87
CA SER A 9 4.11 -16.13 16.42
C SER A 9 3.16 -16.52 15.29
N VAL A 10 2.60 -17.72 15.39
CA VAL A 10 1.60 -18.24 14.45
C VAL A 10 0.22 -17.95 15.02
N TRP A 11 -0.64 -17.33 14.21
CA TRP A 11 -2.00 -16.99 14.56
C TRP A 11 -2.98 -17.67 13.62
N GLU A 12 -4.09 -18.14 14.18
CA GLU A 12 -5.21 -18.68 13.43
C GLU A 12 -6.28 -17.60 13.29
N ILE A 13 -6.67 -17.31 12.05
CA ILE A 13 -7.71 -16.35 11.71
C ILE A 13 -8.85 -17.11 11.05
N THR A 14 -10.05 -17.01 11.64
CA THR A 14 -11.27 -17.62 11.09
C THR A 14 -12.39 -16.59 11.07
N LEU A 15 -13.29 -16.71 10.09
CA LEU A 15 -14.56 -15.98 10.04
C LEU A 15 -15.64 -16.61 10.92
N ASP A 16 -15.50 -17.90 11.25
CA ASP A 16 -16.42 -18.65 12.10
C ASP A 16 -15.62 -19.47 13.13
N SER A 17 -15.66 -19.03 14.40
CA SER A 17 -14.95 -19.69 15.49
C SER A 17 -15.66 -20.93 16.02
N GLU A 18 -16.94 -21.15 15.69
CA GLU A 18 -17.70 -22.29 16.18
C GLU A 18 -17.51 -23.52 15.30
N THR A 19 -17.49 -23.34 13.97
CA THR A 19 -17.38 -24.45 13.03
C THR A 19 -15.98 -24.66 12.45
N LEU A 20 -15.08 -23.65 12.58
CA LEU A 20 -13.70 -23.65 12.05
C LEU A 20 -13.59 -24.31 10.67
N PRO A 21 -14.34 -23.83 9.65
CA PRO A 21 -14.35 -24.51 8.37
C PRO A 21 -13.03 -24.23 7.63
N GLU A 22 -12.47 -25.26 7.00
CA GLU A 22 -11.16 -25.20 6.34
C GLU A 22 -11.07 -24.10 5.26
N ASN A 23 -12.20 -23.77 4.62
CA ASN A 23 -12.26 -22.78 3.55
C ASN A 23 -12.19 -21.32 4.04
N SER A 24 -12.38 -21.07 5.33
CA SER A 24 -12.39 -19.71 5.92
C SER A 24 -11.36 -19.53 7.04
N THR A 25 -10.61 -20.58 7.35
CA THR A 25 -9.57 -20.59 8.40
C THR A 25 -8.19 -20.48 7.76
N VAL A 26 -7.39 -19.51 8.20
CA VAL A 26 -6.04 -19.26 7.68
C VAL A 26 -5.04 -19.10 8.83
N PHE A 27 -3.87 -19.71 8.67
CA PHE A 27 -2.73 -19.53 9.57
C PHE A 27 -1.81 -18.41 9.07
N VAL A 28 -1.51 -17.46 9.94
CA VAL A 28 -0.68 -16.28 9.63
C VAL A 28 0.51 -16.22 10.59
N MET A 29 1.71 -16.15 10.03
CA MET A 29 2.94 -15.89 10.80
C MET A 29 3.19 -14.38 10.87
N THR A 30 3.51 -13.88 12.07
CA THR A 30 3.81 -12.47 12.27
C THR A 30 4.94 -12.25 13.27
N ASN A 31 5.68 -11.16 13.09
CA ASN A 31 6.68 -10.64 14.01
C ASN A 31 6.14 -9.50 14.90
N LEU A 32 4.84 -9.18 14.79
CA LEU A 32 4.21 -8.14 15.59
C LEU A 32 4.21 -8.54 17.08
N GLN A 33 4.43 -7.57 17.96
CA GLN A 33 4.44 -7.75 19.42
C GLN A 33 3.30 -6.94 20.08
N GLY A 34 2.80 -7.40 21.24
CA GLY A 34 1.76 -6.70 22.02
C GLY A 34 0.32 -7.21 21.82
N ASN A 35 -0.68 -6.33 21.96
CA ASN A 35 -2.09 -6.67 21.74
C ASN A 35 -2.42 -6.71 20.24
N ILE A 36 -2.12 -7.85 19.62
CA ILE A 36 -2.05 -7.98 18.16
C ILE A 36 -3.39 -8.37 17.52
N LYS A 37 -4.36 -8.90 18.27
CA LYS A 37 -5.59 -9.51 17.69
C LYS A 37 -6.31 -8.60 16.69
N LYS A 38 -6.57 -7.35 17.07
CA LYS A 38 -7.29 -6.38 16.21
C LYS A 38 -6.41 -5.89 15.07
N SER A 39 -5.15 -5.56 15.35
CA SER A 39 -4.21 -5.04 14.36
C SER A 39 -3.89 -6.09 13.28
N LEU A 40 -3.70 -7.35 13.67
CA LEU A 40 -3.44 -8.45 12.74
C LEU A 40 -4.65 -8.74 11.84
N GLY A 41 -5.86 -8.76 12.40
CA GLY A 41 -7.08 -8.89 11.59
C GLY A 41 -7.23 -7.76 10.58
N ASN A 42 -7.01 -6.51 11.00
CA ASN A 42 -7.03 -5.36 10.11
C ASN A 42 -5.94 -5.44 9.03
N CYS A 43 -4.69 -5.75 9.40
CA CYS A 43 -3.56 -5.89 8.47
C CYS A 43 -3.79 -7.02 7.47
N TYR A 44 -4.32 -8.17 7.93
CA TYR A 44 -4.62 -9.29 7.05
C TYR A 44 -5.76 -8.93 6.08
N GLY A 45 -6.76 -8.18 6.53
CA GLY A 45 -7.85 -7.67 5.69
C GLY A 45 -7.38 -6.73 4.56
N LEU A 46 -6.28 -6.00 4.73
CA LEU A 46 -5.71 -5.15 3.68
C LEU A 46 -5.34 -5.94 2.42
N ARG A 47 -4.99 -7.23 2.54
CA ARG A 47 -4.73 -8.10 1.38
C ARG A 47 -5.92 -8.17 0.43
N THR A 48 -7.12 -8.28 0.98
CA THR A 48 -8.36 -8.35 0.20
C THR A 48 -8.62 -7.02 -0.53
N TRP A 49 -8.35 -5.88 0.13
CA TRP A 49 -8.46 -4.57 -0.50
C TRP A 49 -7.49 -4.40 -1.67
N ILE A 50 -6.26 -4.89 -1.52
CA ILE A 50 -5.27 -4.89 -2.61
C ILE A 50 -5.77 -5.73 -3.79
N GLU A 51 -6.34 -6.91 -3.55
CA GLU A 51 -6.91 -7.73 -4.61
C GLU A 51 -8.04 -7.01 -5.36
N TYR A 52 -8.95 -6.37 -4.63
CA TYR A 52 -10.04 -5.61 -5.23
C TYR A 52 -9.53 -4.41 -6.05
N ALA A 53 -8.55 -3.66 -5.54
CA ALA A 53 -7.93 -2.55 -6.26
C ALA A 53 -7.35 -3.02 -7.60
N PHE A 54 -6.53 -4.08 -7.59
CA PHE A 54 -5.97 -4.62 -8.83
C PHE A 54 -7.04 -5.18 -9.79
N ARG A 55 -8.13 -5.75 -9.26
CA ARG A 55 -9.24 -6.23 -10.09
C ARG A 55 -9.91 -5.07 -10.82
N GLN A 56 -10.15 -3.97 -10.11
CA GLN A 56 -10.72 -2.75 -10.68
C GLN A 56 -9.76 -2.13 -11.71
N ASP A 57 -8.48 -1.98 -11.36
CA ASP A 57 -7.46 -1.44 -12.26
C ASP A 57 -7.41 -2.22 -13.58
N LYS A 58 -7.47 -3.56 -13.51
CA LYS A 58 -7.48 -4.42 -14.70
C LYS A 58 -8.73 -4.24 -15.57
N GLN A 59 -9.89 -4.01 -14.96
CA GLN A 59 -11.15 -3.80 -15.67
C GLN A 59 -11.24 -2.40 -16.29
N GLU A 60 -10.89 -1.36 -15.53
CA GLU A 60 -11.01 0.05 -15.93
C GLU A 60 -9.87 0.51 -16.85
N LEU A 61 -8.64 0.02 -16.63
CA LEU A 61 -7.47 0.38 -17.45
C LEU A 61 -7.31 -0.53 -18.67
N GLY A 62 -8.31 -1.37 -18.94
CA GLY A 62 -8.40 -2.13 -20.18
C GLY A 62 -7.30 -3.18 -20.35
N TRP A 63 -6.94 -3.93 -19.30
CA TRP A 63 -5.96 -5.03 -19.45
C TRP A 63 -6.41 -6.09 -20.47
N THR A 64 -7.72 -6.27 -20.63
CA THR A 64 -8.32 -7.12 -21.66
C THR A 64 -8.44 -6.44 -23.03
N ASP A 65 -8.18 -5.14 -23.12
CA ASP A 65 -8.15 -4.42 -24.38
C ASP A 65 -6.78 -4.69 -25.02
N TYR A 66 -6.75 -5.63 -25.97
CA TYR A 66 -5.55 -6.20 -26.63
C TYR A 66 -4.69 -5.20 -27.42
N ARG A 67 -4.76 -3.90 -27.11
CA ARG A 67 -4.09 -2.82 -27.83
C ARG A 67 -2.58 -2.80 -27.61
N PHE A 68 -2.09 -3.41 -26.52
CA PHE A 68 -0.68 -3.62 -26.26
C PHE A 68 -0.37 -5.12 -26.27
N THR A 69 0.29 -5.58 -27.34
CA THR A 69 0.75 -6.97 -27.48
C THR A 69 2.23 -7.13 -27.15
N ASP A 70 2.97 -6.03 -27.06
CA ASP A 70 4.39 -6.02 -26.69
C ASP A 70 4.56 -5.80 -25.18
N PHE A 71 5.18 -6.78 -24.51
CA PHE A 71 5.38 -6.79 -23.06
C PHE A 71 6.17 -5.58 -22.56
N GLN A 72 7.17 -5.10 -23.32
CA GLN A 72 7.96 -3.94 -22.88
C GLN A 72 7.13 -2.66 -22.80
N ASN A 73 6.16 -2.50 -23.70
CA ASN A 73 5.26 -1.35 -23.68
C ASN A 73 4.22 -1.45 -22.57
N ILE A 74 3.77 -2.67 -22.25
CA ILE A 74 2.88 -2.93 -21.12
C ILE A 74 3.58 -2.55 -19.81
N GLU A 75 4.83 -2.97 -19.61
CA GLU A 75 5.61 -2.65 -18.41
C GLU A 75 5.77 -1.14 -18.22
N LYS A 76 6.18 -0.41 -19.26
CA LYS A 76 6.34 1.06 -19.21
C LYS A 76 5.02 1.77 -18.94
N TRP A 77 3.92 1.30 -19.52
CA TRP A 77 2.58 1.86 -19.29
C TRP A 77 2.17 1.73 -17.82
N TRP A 78 2.38 0.54 -17.24
CA TRP A 78 2.10 0.30 -15.83
C TRP A 78 3.04 1.05 -14.89
N GLU A 79 4.31 1.21 -15.25
CA GLU A 79 5.26 2.03 -14.48
C GLU A 79 4.76 3.47 -14.36
N ILE A 80 4.23 4.06 -15.44
CA ILE A 80 3.63 5.39 -15.43
C ILE A 80 2.39 5.42 -14.53
N ILE A 81 1.49 4.45 -14.69
CA ILE A 81 0.25 4.37 -13.88
C ILE A 81 0.58 4.28 -12.39
N PHE A 82 1.48 3.38 -11.99
CA PHE A 82 1.90 3.23 -10.59
C PHE A 82 2.60 4.47 -10.05
N SER A 83 3.39 5.15 -10.87
CA SER A 83 4.04 6.41 -10.48
C SER A 83 3.02 7.51 -10.20
N VAL A 84 1.99 7.64 -11.05
CA VAL A 84 0.90 8.61 -10.86
C VAL A 84 0.06 8.25 -9.63
N TYR A 85 -0.31 6.97 -9.47
CA TYR A 85 -1.03 6.49 -8.29
C TYR A 85 -0.26 6.76 -7.00
N LEU A 86 1.05 6.49 -6.98
CA LEU A 86 1.91 6.78 -5.84
C LEU A 86 1.94 8.28 -5.54
N MET A 87 2.15 9.12 -6.56
CA MET A 87 2.16 10.57 -6.40
C MET A 87 0.83 11.08 -5.79
N ILE A 88 -0.31 10.61 -6.29
CA ILE A 88 -1.63 11.01 -5.76
C ILE A 88 -1.82 10.49 -4.33
N SER A 89 -1.43 9.24 -4.06
CA SER A 89 -1.55 8.62 -2.73
C SER A 89 -0.75 9.40 -1.68
N LEU A 90 0.48 9.79 -2.02
CA LEU A 90 1.34 10.60 -1.14
C LEU A 90 0.75 12.00 -0.88
N ASN A 91 0.03 12.56 -1.83
CA ASN A 91 -0.67 13.85 -1.66
C ASN A 91 -2.03 13.72 -0.95
N SER A 92 -2.45 12.51 -0.57
CA SER A 92 -3.72 12.34 0.14
C SER A 92 -3.60 12.75 1.62
N PRO A 93 -4.67 13.27 2.24
CA PRO A 93 -4.64 13.73 3.64
C PRO A 93 -4.20 12.66 4.65
N ALA A 94 -4.46 11.38 4.35
CA ALA A 94 -4.08 10.27 5.23
C ALA A 94 -2.56 10.10 5.31
N PHE A 95 -1.83 10.32 4.21
CA PHE A 95 -0.36 10.23 4.20
C PHE A 95 0.30 11.53 4.63
N LEU A 96 -0.29 12.69 4.30
CA LEU A 96 0.20 13.99 4.78
C LEU A 96 0.12 14.13 6.31
N SER A 97 -0.95 13.60 6.93
CA SER A 97 -1.07 13.59 8.40
C SER A 97 -0.07 12.64 9.07
N LEU A 98 0.33 11.56 8.39
CA LEU A 98 1.39 10.66 8.84
C LEU A 98 2.76 11.37 8.86
N ASP A 99 3.09 12.10 7.80
CA ASP A 99 4.36 12.84 7.69
C ASP A 99 4.48 13.95 8.76
N GLN A 100 3.37 14.62 9.08
CA GLN A 100 3.31 15.57 10.21
C GLN A 100 3.57 14.90 11.56
N SER A 101 3.09 13.66 11.76
CA SER A 101 3.34 12.92 13.01
C SER A 101 4.82 12.53 13.19
N TYR A 102 5.53 12.17 12.11
CA TYR A 102 6.98 11.91 12.16
C TYR A 102 7.82 13.17 12.32
N THR A 103 7.36 14.31 11.77
CA THR A 103 8.03 15.61 11.90
C THR A 103 8.02 16.13 13.35
N THR A 104 7.07 15.68 14.18
CA THR A 104 6.97 16.12 15.59
C THR A 104 8.00 15.43 16.49
N GLU A 105 8.57 14.29 16.09
CA GLU A 105 9.56 13.55 16.88
C GLU A 105 11.02 13.76 16.42
N THR A 106 11.24 14.32 15.23
CA THR A 106 12.59 14.55 14.68
C THR A 106 12.72 15.97 14.14
N GLU A 107 13.13 16.90 14.99
CA GLU A 107 13.57 18.23 14.58
C GLU A 107 14.90 18.12 13.82
N ILE A 108 14.84 17.73 12.55
CA ILE A 108 15.94 17.89 11.59
C ILE A 108 15.41 18.78 10.48
N GLN A 109 15.99 19.98 10.39
CA GLN A 109 15.72 20.96 9.34
C GLN A 109 16.06 20.38 7.97
N HIS A 110 15.06 19.84 7.27
CA HIS A 110 15.15 19.58 5.84
C HIS A 110 14.45 20.72 5.07
N PRO A 111 15.06 21.20 3.98
CA PRO A 111 14.47 22.27 3.17
C PRO A 111 13.14 21.76 2.61
N THR A 112 12.06 22.41 3.01
CA THR A 112 10.70 22.10 2.58
C THR A 112 10.57 22.51 1.12
N VAL A 113 10.95 21.63 0.19
CA VAL A 113 10.68 21.83 -1.23
C VAL A 113 9.18 21.65 -1.42
N ASN A 114 8.48 22.77 -1.56
CA ASN A 114 7.05 22.80 -1.78
C ASN A 114 6.74 22.40 -3.24
N PHE A 115 6.44 21.13 -3.47
CA PHE A 115 6.09 20.58 -4.80
C PHE A 115 4.76 21.10 -5.34
N SER A 116 3.96 21.81 -4.54
CA SER A 116 2.70 22.42 -4.97
C SER A 116 2.91 23.59 -5.95
N HIS A 117 4.13 24.10 -6.07
CA HIS A 117 4.50 25.19 -6.97
C HIS A 117 5.52 24.72 -8.02
N HIS A 118 5.03 24.17 -9.13
CA HIS A 118 5.91 23.82 -10.25
C HIS A 118 6.02 24.98 -11.25
N GLN A 119 7.23 25.36 -11.62
CA GLN A 119 7.52 26.52 -12.46
C GLN A 119 6.86 26.43 -13.86
N GLN A 120 6.56 25.21 -14.33
CA GLN A 120 5.88 24.95 -15.61
C GLN A 120 4.35 24.86 -15.51
N TRP A 121 3.76 24.88 -14.31
CA TRP A 121 2.31 24.81 -14.10
C TRP A 121 1.65 26.18 -13.95
N ASN A 122 2.43 27.27 -13.93
CA ASN A 122 1.88 28.61 -13.87
C ASN A 122 1.53 29.10 -15.29
N PRO A 123 0.24 29.31 -15.63
CA PRO A 123 -0.17 29.78 -16.95
C PRO A 123 0.09 31.29 -17.06
N GLN A 124 1.35 31.69 -17.10
CA GLN A 124 1.76 33.08 -17.36
C GLN A 124 2.83 33.12 -18.45
N ARG A 125 2.49 32.58 -19.64
CA ARG A 125 3.09 33.00 -20.92
C ARG A 125 2.04 32.89 -22.03
N GLY A 126 1.31 33.98 -22.22
CA GLY A 126 0.80 34.43 -23.51
C GLY A 126 1.68 35.58 -23.99
#